data_AF-A0A1Z9SQC2-F1
#
_entry.id   AF-A0A1Z9SQC2-F1
#
_cell.length_a   1.000
_cell.length_b   1.000
_cell.length_c   1.000
_cell.angle_alpha   90.00
_cell.angle_beta   90.00
_cell.angle_gamma   90.00
#
_symmetry.space_group_name_H-M   'P 1'
#
loop_
_entity.id
_entity.type
_entity.pdbx_description
1 polymer ?
#
loop_
_entity_poly.entity_id
_entity_poly.type
_entity_poly.pdbx_seq_one_letter_code
_entity_poly.pdbx_strand_id
1 'polypeptide(L)'
;MNKRTAHNLTWGPVFVIGIVASSFGAVWCIHEEPWLLDQLPNEVLLRTSFNILFSEKINIGLPLYLTTIYRFFGLWLLSIGSLIIVYVYVTRLGTKIARNSIFAILSATLIAIYYLVFTYLPSSPLIPILYFLSFCLFLSVFFSKHLPD
;
A
#
# COMPACT_ATOMS: atom_id res chain seq x y z
N MET A 1 14.05 -13.80 -24.60
CA MET A 1 12.86 -12.97 -24.28
C MET A 1 12.93 -11.66 -25.05
N ASN A 2 11.81 -11.17 -25.61
CA ASN A 2 11.77 -9.89 -26.32
C ASN A 2 12.07 -8.72 -25.35
N LYS A 3 13.05 -7.87 -25.69
CA LYS A 3 13.46 -6.71 -24.87
C LYS A 3 12.28 -5.76 -24.61
N ARG A 4 11.39 -5.56 -25.58
CA ARG A 4 10.19 -4.73 -25.42
C ARG A 4 9.24 -5.31 -24.36
N THR A 5 9.02 -6.62 -24.41
CA THR A 5 8.19 -7.34 -23.42
C THR A 5 8.82 -7.28 -22.04
N ALA A 6 10.13 -7.49 -21.93
CA ALA A 6 10.87 -7.37 -20.68
C ALA A 6 10.75 -5.97 -20.07
N HIS A 7 10.86 -4.93 -20.90
CA HIS A 7 10.72 -3.54 -20.47
C HIS A 7 9.32 -3.25 -19.95
N ASN A 8 8.28 -3.66 -20.68
CA ASN A 8 6.89 -3.48 -20.26
C ASN A 8 6.54 -4.21 -18.97
N LEU A 9 7.06 -5.43 -18.80
CA LEU A 9 6.90 -6.21 -17.58
C LEU A 9 7.78 -5.72 -16.43
N THR A 10 8.71 -4.80 -16.69
CA THR A 10 9.47 -4.11 -15.64
C THR A 10 8.68 -2.92 -15.11
N TRP A 11 8.26 -1.98 -15.96
CA TRP A 11 7.61 -0.75 -15.48
C TRP A 11 6.13 -0.94 -15.16
N GLY A 12 5.41 -1.77 -15.93
CA GLY A 12 3.97 -1.97 -15.82
C GLY A 12 3.52 -2.40 -14.41
N PRO A 13 4.14 -3.43 -13.80
CA PRO A 13 3.75 -3.87 -12.46
C PRO A 13 3.99 -2.80 -11.38
N VAL A 14 5.06 -2.00 -11.49
CA VAL A 14 5.32 -0.90 -10.55
C VAL A 14 4.29 0.22 -10.71
N PHE A 15 3.86 0.49 -11.94
CA PHE A 15 2.77 1.41 -12.21
C PHE A 15 1.45 0.93 -11.57
N VAL A 16 1.16 -0.37 -11.63
CA VAL A 16 -0.01 -0.97 -10.96
C VAL A 16 0.07 -0.81 -9.44
N ILE A 17 1.25 -0.99 -8.83
CA ILE A 17 1.45 -0.72 -7.40
C ILE A 17 1.05 0.73 -7.07
N GLY A 18 1.50 1.69 -7.89
CA GLY A 18 1.14 3.10 -7.75
C GLY A 18 -0.37 3.35 -7.83
N ILE A 19 -1.07 2.75 -8.81
CA ILE A 19 -2.53 2.85 -8.93
C ILE A 19 -3.24 2.28 -7.71
N VAL A 20 -2.86 1.08 -7.27
CA VAL A 20 -3.49 0.43 -6.12
C VAL A 20 -3.31 1.28 -4.86
N ALA A 21 -2.09 1.76 -4.59
CA ALA A 21 -1.81 2.66 -3.48
C ALA A 21 -2.68 3.94 -3.55
N SER A 22 -2.71 4.61 -4.70
CA SER A 22 -3.55 5.81 -4.89
C SER A 22 -5.03 5.53 -4.65
N SER A 23 -5.56 4.41 -5.15
CA SER A 23 -6.95 4.02 -4.93
C SER A 23 -7.27 3.79 -3.46
N PHE A 24 -6.41 3.07 -2.72
CA PHE A 24 -6.58 2.90 -1.27
C PHE A 24 -6.53 4.24 -0.53
N GLY A 25 -5.59 5.11 -0.91
CA GLY A 25 -5.47 6.45 -0.35
C GLY A 25 -6.75 7.27 -0.55
N ALA A 26 -7.31 7.24 -1.75
CA ALA A 26 -8.56 7.90 -2.07
C ALA A 26 -9.73 7.34 -1.24
N VAL A 27 -9.87 6.02 -1.14
CA VAL A 27 -10.91 5.35 -0.34
C VAL A 27 -10.85 5.81 1.12
N TRP A 28 -9.67 5.82 1.74
CA TRP A 28 -9.50 6.28 3.13
C TRP A 28 -9.79 7.78 3.31
N CYS A 29 -9.55 8.61 2.29
CA CYS A 29 -9.88 10.03 2.35
C CYS A 29 -11.39 10.29 2.33
N ILE A 30 -12.13 9.54 1.51
CA ILE A 30 -13.55 9.82 1.22
C ILE A 30 -14.53 9.04 2.08
N HIS A 31 -14.14 7.87 2.61
CA HIS A 31 -15.04 7.06 3.42
C HIS A 31 -15.49 7.83 4.67
N GLU A 32 -16.75 7.63 5.08
CA GLU A 32 -17.29 8.27 6.28
C GLU A 32 -16.60 7.72 7.53
N GLU A 33 -16.49 6.39 7.61
CA GLU A 33 -15.84 5.68 8.71
C GLU A 33 -14.67 4.76 8.27
N PRO A 34 -13.55 5.29 7.74
CA PRO A 34 -12.45 4.50 7.16
C PRO A 34 -11.83 3.45 8.10
N TRP A 35 -11.89 3.65 9.42
CA TRP A 35 -11.39 2.68 10.41
C TRP A 35 -12.20 1.39 10.45
N LEU A 36 -13.42 1.37 9.88
CA LEU A 36 -14.23 0.17 9.75
C LEU A 36 -13.77 -0.78 8.62
N LEU A 37 -12.93 -0.31 7.69
CA LEU A 37 -12.41 -1.15 6.60
C LEU A 37 -11.56 -2.31 7.10
N ASP A 38 -10.94 -2.15 8.27
CA ASP A 38 -10.22 -3.18 9.01
C ASP A 38 -10.87 -3.40 10.39
N GLN A 39 -12.21 -3.34 10.49
CA GLN A 39 -12.92 -3.44 11.77
C GLN A 39 -12.53 -4.69 12.57
N LEU A 40 -12.70 -5.87 11.97
CA LEU A 40 -12.47 -7.14 12.67
C LEU A 40 -11.06 -7.26 13.27
N PRO A 41 -9.96 -7.08 12.51
CA PRO A 41 -8.62 -7.14 13.10
C PRO A 41 -8.35 -6.01 14.10
N ASN A 42 -8.91 -4.81 13.90
CA ASN A 42 -8.76 -3.70 14.84
C ASN A 42 -9.46 -3.97 16.19
N GLU A 43 -10.67 -4.52 16.18
CA GLU A 43 -11.39 -4.89 17.42
C GLU A 43 -10.67 -6.03 18.17
N VAL A 44 -10.08 -6.99 17.44
CA VAL A 44 -9.20 -8.01 18.04
C VAL A 44 -7.99 -7.36 18.72
N LEU A 45 -7.34 -6.39 18.06
CA LEU A 45 -6.19 -5.66 18.62
C LEU A 45 -6.58 -4.84 19.85
N LEU A 46 -7.74 -4.17 19.81
CA LEU A 46 -8.30 -3.38 20.91
C LEU A 46 -8.83 -4.24 22.06
N ARG A 47 -9.07 -5.53 21.81
CA ARG A 47 -9.71 -6.48 22.75
C ARG A 47 -11.09 -6.03 23.22
N THR A 48 -11.77 -5.22 22.41
CA THR A 48 -13.13 -4.72 22.62
C THR A 48 -13.74 -4.36 21.27
N SER A 49 -15.06 -4.30 21.17
CA SER A 49 -15.72 -3.85 19.94
C SER A 49 -15.75 -2.32 19.87
N PHE A 50 -15.82 -1.76 18.65
CA PHE A 50 -15.99 -0.33 18.47
C PHE A 50 -17.28 0.17 19.11
N ASN A 51 -18.36 -0.64 19.08
CA ASN A 51 -19.63 -0.31 19.73
C ASN A 51 -19.47 -0.08 21.24
N ILE A 52 -18.75 -0.97 21.94
CA ILE A 52 -18.49 -0.81 23.37
C ILE A 52 -17.54 0.38 23.58
N LEU A 53 -16.44 0.44 22.82
CA LEU A 53 -15.42 1.48 22.97
C LEU A 53 -15.99 2.90 22.79
N PHE A 54 -16.86 3.11 21.81
CA PHE A 54 -17.44 4.42 21.51
C PHE A 54 -18.66 4.76 22.38
N SER A 55 -19.26 3.77 23.05
CA SER A 55 -20.35 4.02 24.01
C SER A 55 -19.87 4.67 25.32
N GLU A 56 -18.57 4.54 25.62
CA GLU A 56 -17.97 5.12 26.80
C GLU A 56 -17.86 6.64 26.69
N LYS A 57 -18.41 7.37 27.67
CA LYS A 57 -18.47 8.85 27.66
C LYS A 57 -17.09 9.51 27.51
N ILE A 58 -16.04 8.88 28.03
CA ILE A 58 -14.65 9.35 27.91
C ILE A 58 -14.14 9.35 26.46
N ASN A 59 -14.74 8.52 25.59
CA ASN A 59 -14.32 8.31 24.21
C ASN A 59 -15.19 9.05 23.18
N ILE A 60 -15.99 10.04 23.60
CA ILE A 60 -16.94 10.73 22.70
C ILE A 60 -16.28 11.37 21.46
N GLY A 61 -15.00 11.76 21.55
CA GLY A 61 -14.23 12.31 20.44
C GLY A 61 -13.43 11.28 19.63
N LEU A 62 -13.39 10.02 20.08
CA LEU A 62 -12.55 8.98 19.48
C LEU A 62 -12.93 8.64 18.03
N PRO A 63 -14.22 8.51 17.65
CA PRO A 63 -14.60 8.26 16.25
C PRO A 63 -14.08 9.34 15.31
N LEU A 64 -14.26 10.63 15.67
CA LEU A 64 -13.80 11.76 14.87
C LEU A 64 -12.27 11.80 14.75
N TYR A 65 -11.57 11.49 15.84
CA TYR A 65 -10.12 11.35 15.82
C TYR A 65 -9.66 10.25 14.86
N LEU A 66 -10.29 9.06 14.92
CA LEU A 66 -10.00 7.95 14.03
C LEU A 66 -10.30 8.32 12.56
N THR A 67 -11.39 9.03 12.28
CA THR A 67 -11.67 9.56 10.94
C THR A 67 -10.51 10.40 10.44
N THR A 68 -10.08 11.34 11.27
CA THR A 68 -9.10 12.33 10.90
C THR A 68 -7.76 11.68 10.62
N ILE A 69 -7.30 10.77 11.49
CA ILE A 69 -6.01 10.11 11.31
C ILE A 69 -6.01 9.17 10.10
N TYR A 70 -7.10 8.41 9.86
CA TYR A 70 -7.19 7.56 8.67
C TYR A 70 -7.23 8.37 7.37
N ARG A 71 -7.86 9.55 7.36
CA ARG A 71 -7.80 10.46 6.20
C ARG A 71 -6.40 11.00 5.99
N PHE A 72 -5.66 11.34 7.05
CA PHE A 72 -4.24 11.69 6.93
C PHE A 72 -3.42 10.54 6.34
N PHE A 73 -3.61 9.30 6.80
CA PHE A 73 -2.97 8.13 6.19
C PHE A 73 -3.38 7.94 4.73
N GLY A 74 -4.65 8.18 4.40
CA GLY A 74 -5.15 8.17 3.03
C GLY A 74 -4.42 9.18 2.13
N LEU A 75 -4.22 10.40 2.60
CA LEU A 75 -3.49 11.44 1.88
C LEU A 75 -2.02 11.07 1.66
N TRP A 76 -1.36 10.48 2.66
CA TRP A 76 0.00 9.97 2.51
C TRP A 76 0.08 8.87 1.45
N LEU A 77 -0.86 7.92 1.48
CA LEU A 77 -0.90 6.82 0.54
C LEU A 77 -1.22 7.29 -0.89
N LEU A 78 -2.13 8.26 -1.03
CA LEU A 78 -2.46 8.92 -2.29
C LEU A 78 -1.23 9.63 -2.87
N SER A 79 -0.48 10.34 -2.02
CA SER A 79 0.74 11.05 -2.41
C SER A 79 1.84 10.08 -2.85
N ILE A 80 2.08 9.01 -2.08
CA ILE A 80 3.08 7.99 -2.41
C ILE A 80 2.70 7.25 -3.71
N GLY A 81 1.44 6.84 -3.87
CA GLY A 81 0.96 6.21 -5.10
C GLY A 81 1.15 7.11 -6.32
N SER A 82 0.85 8.40 -6.18
CA SER A 82 1.06 9.41 -7.23
C SER A 82 2.54 9.60 -7.56
N LEU A 83 3.41 9.63 -6.54
CA LEU A 83 4.86 9.71 -6.74
C LEU A 83 5.40 8.49 -7.48
N ILE A 84 4.92 7.28 -7.17
CA ILE A 84 5.30 6.05 -7.90
C ILE A 84 4.87 6.15 -9.36
N ILE A 85 3.62 6.55 -9.63
CA ILE A 85 3.08 6.72 -10.98
C ILE A 85 3.92 7.71 -11.79
N VAL A 86 4.17 8.90 -11.23
CA VAL A 86 4.97 9.96 -11.88
C VAL A 86 6.41 9.49 -12.08
N TYR A 87 7.02 8.85 -11.10
CA TYR A 87 8.38 8.33 -11.20
C TYR A 87 8.51 7.32 -12.33
N VAL A 88 7.57 6.37 -12.44
CA VAL A 88 7.54 5.39 -13.53
C VAL A 88 7.28 6.07 -14.87
N TYR A 89 6.37 7.06 -14.92
CA TYR A 89 6.07 7.79 -16.15
C TYR A 89 7.29 8.56 -16.69
N VAL A 90 8.01 9.26 -15.82
CA VAL A 90 9.17 10.09 -16.19
C VAL A 90 10.38 9.23 -16.53
N THR A 91 10.70 8.23 -15.71
CA THR A 91 11.93 7.44 -15.88
C THR A 91 11.77 6.26 -16.82
N ARG A 92 10.53 5.80 -17.04
CA ARG A 92 10.18 4.53 -17.69
C ARG A 92 10.91 3.31 -17.11
N LEU A 93 11.53 3.45 -15.95
CA LEU A 93 12.49 2.48 -15.39
C LEU A 93 13.57 2.05 -16.41
N GLY A 94 13.97 2.97 -17.29
CA GLY A 94 14.91 2.70 -18.38
C GLY A 94 16.33 2.43 -17.91
N THR A 95 16.77 3.08 -16.83
CA THR A 95 18.13 2.93 -16.28
C THR A 95 18.16 1.98 -15.09
N LYS A 96 19.31 1.34 -14.87
CA LYS A 96 19.54 0.47 -13.70
C LYS A 96 19.37 1.21 -12.37
N ILE A 97 19.82 2.47 -12.31
CA ILE A 97 19.66 3.33 -11.13
C ILE A 97 18.17 3.50 -10.82
N ALA A 98 17.35 3.87 -11.81
CA ALA A 98 15.93 4.10 -11.59
C ALA A 98 15.21 2.83 -11.09
N ARG A 99 15.53 1.67 -11.69
CA ARG A 99 15.01 0.36 -11.27
C ARG A 99 15.39 0.03 -9.83
N ASN A 100 16.68 0.08 -9.51
CA ASN A 100 17.17 -0.35 -8.21
C ASN A 100 16.69 0.57 -7.07
N SER A 101 16.61 1.89 -7.33
CA SER A 101 16.10 2.84 -6.34
C SER A 101 14.64 2.55 -5.96
N ILE A 102 13.76 2.35 -6.94
CA ILE A 102 12.35 2.07 -6.63
C ILE A 102 12.16 0.67 -6.04
N PHE A 103 12.92 -0.33 -6.51
CA PHE A 103 12.84 -1.68 -5.95
C PHE A 103 13.29 -1.74 -4.50
N ALA A 104 14.36 -1.02 -4.13
CA ALA A 104 14.84 -0.98 -2.75
C ALA A 104 13.77 -0.39 -1.82
N ILE A 105 13.18 0.75 -2.19
CA ILE A 105 12.15 1.41 -1.40
C ILE A 105 10.92 0.51 -1.27
N LEU A 106 10.38 0.02 -2.39
CA LEU A 106 9.17 -0.82 -2.38
C LEU A 106 9.38 -2.14 -1.62
N SER A 107 10.55 -2.76 -1.73
CA SER A 107 10.86 -3.99 -0.99
C SER A 107 10.93 -3.72 0.51
N ALA A 108 11.61 -2.65 0.94
CA ALA A 108 11.72 -2.28 2.34
C ALA A 108 10.33 -1.96 2.94
N THR A 109 9.51 -1.20 2.21
CA THR A 109 8.13 -0.91 2.61
C THR A 109 7.29 -2.18 2.72
N LEU A 110 7.36 -3.08 1.73
CA LEU A 110 6.63 -4.36 1.80
C LEU A 110 7.06 -5.18 3.01
N ILE A 111 8.36 -5.36 3.25
CA ILE A 111 8.87 -6.11 4.41
C ILE A 111 8.32 -5.52 5.72
N ALA A 112 8.34 -4.19 5.87
CA ALA A 112 7.78 -3.52 7.04
C ALA A 112 6.27 -3.76 7.17
N ILE A 113 5.51 -3.70 6.06
CA ILE A 113 4.06 -3.97 6.08
C ILE A 113 3.78 -5.44 6.43
N TYR A 114 4.51 -6.41 5.86
CA TYR A 114 4.41 -7.83 6.23
C TYR A 114 4.64 -8.00 7.73
N TYR A 115 5.72 -7.41 8.26
CA TYR A 115 6.00 -7.48 9.70
C TYR A 115 4.82 -6.95 10.52
N LEU A 116 4.28 -5.76 10.20
CA LEU A 116 3.17 -5.18 10.95
C LEU A 116 1.88 -6.01 10.83
N VAL A 117 1.50 -6.41 9.61
CA VAL A 117 0.25 -7.15 9.38
C VAL A 117 0.29 -8.52 10.04
N PHE A 118 1.36 -9.29 9.88
CA PHE A 118 1.41 -10.63 10.47
C PHE A 118 1.69 -10.62 11.99
N THR A 119 2.21 -9.53 12.54
CA THR A 119 2.38 -9.37 13.99
C THR A 119 1.10 -8.89 14.68
N TYR A 120 0.39 -7.91 14.09
CA TYR A 120 -0.68 -7.19 14.78
C TYR A 120 -2.07 -7.37 14.16
N LEU A 121 -2.17 -7.67 12.86
CA LEU A 121 -3.44 -7.74 12.11
C LEU A 121 -3.53 -9.03 11.25
N PRO A 122 -3.26 -10.23 11.79
CA PRO A 122 -3.16 -11.46 11.00
C PRO A 122 -4.48 -11.89 10.32
N SER A 123 -5.61 -11.34 10.75
CA SER A 123 -6.94 -11.56 10.19
C SER A 123 -7.38 -10.45 9.22
N SER A 124 -6.49 -9.53 8.82
CA SER A 124 -6.88 -8.41 7.95
C SER A 124 -7.35 -8.89 6.57
N PRO A 125 -8.48 -8.35 6.06
CA PRO A 125 -8.95 -8.63 4.70
C PRO A 125 -8.01 -8.09 3.62
N LEU A 126 -7.01 -7.27 3.97
CA LEU A 126 -6.05 -6.68 3.03
C LEU A 126 -4.85 -7.58 2.71
N ILE A 127 -4.70 -8.72 3.37
CA ILE A 127 -3.61 -9.68 3.11
C ILE A 127 -3.53 -10.12 1.63
N PRO A 128 -4.63 -10.43 0.92
CA PRO A 128 -4.58 -10.77 -0.50
C PRO A 128 -3.98 -9.65 -1.38
N ILE A 129 -4.26 -8.39 -1.05
CA ILE A 129 -3.69 -7.24 -1.74
C ILE A 129 -2.18 -7.17 -1.48
N LEU A 130 -1.74 -7.45 -0.26
CA LEU A 130 -0.31 -7.49 0.07
C LEU A 130 0.44 -8.55 -0.77
N TYR A 131 -0.15 -9.74 -0.95
CA TYR A 131 0.39 -10.77 -1.84
C TYR A 131 0.40 -10.32 -3.30
N PHE A 132 -0.67 -9.68 -3.77
CA PHE A 132 -0.75 -9.15 -5.13
C PHE A 132 0.34 -8.10 -5.41
N LEU A 133 0.54 -7.14 -4.49
CA LEU A 133 1.57 -6.11 -4.63
C LEU A 133 2.98 -6.72 -4.62
N SER A 134 3.18 -7.76 -3.81
CA SER A 134 4.44 -8.51 -3.75
C SER A 134 4.71 -9.26 -5.06
N PHE A 135 3.67 -9.87 -5.64
CA PHE A 135 3.74 -10.49 -6.96
C PHE A 135 4.08 -9.47 -8.05
N CYS A 136 3.44 -8.29 -8.04
CA CYS A 136 3.78 -7.21 -8.97
C CYS A 136 5.25 -6.77 -8.86
N LEU A 137 5.75 -6.57 -7.63
CA LEU A 137 7.15 -6.20 -7.42
C LEU A 137 8.11 -7.30 -7.86
N PHE A 138 7.83 -8.55 -7.49
CA PHE A 138 8.64 -9.70 -7.91
C PHE A 138 8.71 -9.81 -9.42
N LEU A 139 7.57 -9.67 -10.11
CA LEU A 139 7.49 -9.68 -11.57
C LEU A 139 8.41 -8.59 -12.13
N SER A 140 8.27 -7.35 -11.67
CA SER A 140 9.10 -6.24 -12.12
C SER A 140 10.60 -6.48 -11.94
N VAL A 141 11.01 -6.95 -10.75
CA VAL A 141 12.42 -7.26 -10.43
C VAL A 141 12.95 -8.41 -11.31
N PHE A 142 12.13 -9.43 -11.56
CA PHE A 142 12.52 -10.57 -12.39
C PHE A 142 12.77 -10.17 -13.85
N PHE A 143 11.86 -9.39 -14.46
CA PHE A 143 12.00 -8.97 -15.86
C PHE A 143 13.09 -7.90 -16.04
N SER A 144 13.35 -7.08 -15.03
CA SER A 144 14.46 -6.10 -14.99
C SER A 144 15.82 -6.73 -15.29
N LYS A 145 16.07 -7.98 -14.85
CA LYS A 145 17.34 -8.69 -15.08
C LYS A 145 17.67 -8.95 -16.56
N HIS A 146 16.68 -8.82 -17.44
CA HIS A 146 16.81 -9.03 -18.88
C HIS A 146 16.97 -7.73 -19.67
N LEU A 147 17.00 -6.59 -18.99
CA LEU A 147 17.29 -5.29 -19.58
C LEU A 147 18.80 -5.01 -19.52
N PRO A 148 19.34 -4.30 -20.52
CA PRO A 148 20.72 -3.83 -20.46
C PRO A 148 20.93 -2.88 -19.26
N ASP A 149 22.19 -2.76 -18.86
CA ASP A 149 22.61 -1.81 -17.84
C ASP A 149 22.35 -0.36 -18.26
#